data_AF-A0A2T2UK94-F1
#
_entry.id   AF-A0A2T2UK94-F1
#
_cell.length_a   1.000
_cell.length_b   1.000
_cell.length_c   1.000
_cell.angle_alpha   90.00
_cell.angle_beta   90.00
_cell.angle_gamma   90.00
#
_symmetry.space_group_name_H-M   'P 1'
#
loop_
_entity.id
_entity.type
_entity.pdbx_description
1 polymer ?
#
loop_
_entity_poly.entity_id
_entity_poly.type
_entity_poly.pdbx_seq_one_letter_code
_entity_poly.pdbx_strand_id
1 'polypeptide(L)'
;ALLAWGRRDVMLRKLEELCERMNHAPHRFVRTFDPDRDAAALDGFVHRTFQPIDAIWLTANLGTALGRYETMEGLFAAHRPDEAAEEESPVAAMLQGVSTTLLTINDDTPQRLRKHLARPEAGSACKRLNMYLRWMVRPGPVDLNLWSILDPAELMLPVDVHVGRQARSLGLLRRKTNDWKAVRRLTAICRHFCASDPARYDFAFFGVGAQDESLDARFTGANRVDRSSLPTPR
;
A
#
# COMPACT_ATOMS: atom_id res chain seq x y z
N ALA A 1 7.32 -3.00 2.09
CA ALA A 1 5.86 -2.72 2.22
C ALA A 1 5.04 -3.97 2.53
N LEU A 2 5.18 -5.08 1.78
CA LEU A 2 4.30 -6.24 1.94
C LEU A 2 4.33 -6.82 3.36
N LEU A 3 5.51 -7.02 3.95
CA LEU A 3 5.71 -7.59 5.29
C LEU A 3 5.33 -6.68 6.48
N ALA A 4 4.81 -5.47 6.22
CA ALA A 4 4.51 -4.47 7.26
C ALA A 4 3.23 -4.77 8.06
N TRP A 5 3.19 -5.90 8.77
CA TRP A 5 2.09 -6.28 9.66
C TRP A 5 2.55 -7.11 10.86
N GLY A 6 1.79 -7.01 11.96
CA GLY A 6 2.13 -7.62 13.24
C GLY A 6 2.81 -6.62 14.19
N ARG A 7 3.34 -7.14 15.30
CA ARG A 7 4.06 -6.31 16.27
C ARG A 7 5.33 -5.74 15.63
N ARG A 8 5.60 -4.45 15.87
CA ARG A 8 6.75 -3.72 15.30
C ARG A 8 8.07 -4.44 15.56
N ASP A 9 8.30 -4.88 16.80
CA ASP A 9 9.56 -5.54 17.17
C ASP A 9 9.77 -6.86 16.41
N VAL A 10 8.72 -7.65 16.23
CA VAL A 10 8.76 -8.90 15.43
C VAL A 10 9.04 -8.59 13.97
N MET A 11 8.34 -7.59 13.42
CA MET A 11 8.52 -7.17 12.04
C MET A 11 9.95 -6.71 11.77
N LEU A 12 10.54 -5.90 12.65
CA LEU A 12 11.92 -5.43 12.51
C LEU A 12 12.92 -6.59 12.51
N ARG A 13 12.82 -7.51 13.48
CA ARG A 13 13.67 -8.71 13.52
C ARG A 13 13.53 -9.57 12.26
N LYS A 14 12.31 -9.71 11.73
CA LYS A 14 12.07 -10.48 10.49
C LYS A 14 12.59 -9.78 9.23
N LEU A 15 12.58 -8.46 9.18
CA LEU A 15 13.22 -7.72 8.09
C LEU A 15 14.74 -7.82 8.15
N GLU A 16 15.32 -7.77 9.35
CA GLU A 16 16.75 -8.00 9.58
C GLU A 16 17.16 -9.41 9.16
N GLU A 17 16.45 -10.46 9.63
CA GLU A 17 16.66 -11.85 9.22
C GLU A 17 16.58 -12.02 7.69
N LEU A 18 15.60 -11.37 7.03
CA LEU A 18 15.49 -11.43 5.58
C LEU A 18 16.68 -10.76 4.88
N CYS A 19 17.13 -9.62 5.38
CA CYS A 19 18.33 -8.94 4.86
C CYS A 19 19.58 -9.79 5.05
N GLU A 20 19.78 -10.41 6.21
CA GLU A 20 20.90 -11.31 6.49
C GLU A 20 20.94 -12.48 5.50
N ARG A 21 19.80 -13.12 5.25
CA ARG A 21 19.65 -14.19 4.25
C ARG A 21 20.02 -13.74 2.83
N MET A 22 19.82 -12.46 2.53
CA MET A 22 20.21 -11.83 1.27
C MET A 22 21.61 -11.19 1.32
N ASN A 23 22.42 -11.56 2.31
CA ASN A 23 23.77 -11.01 2.56
C ASN A 23 23.79 -9.47 2.60
N HIS A 24 22.77 -8.88 3.22
CA HIS A 24 22.51 -7.44 3.29
C HIS A 24 22.50 -6.71 1.93
N ALA A 25 22.29 -7.43 0.83
CA ALA A 25 22.25 -6.88 -0.52
C ALA A 25 20.92 -7.25 -1.24
N PRO A 26 19.74 -6.90 -0.70
CA PRO A 26 18.46 -7.38 -1.19
C PRO A 26 18.18 -7.02 -2.66
N HIS A 27 18.56 -5.82 -3.11
CA HIS A 27 18.42 -5.46 -4.53
C HIS A 27 19.25 -6.36 -5.44
N ARG A 28 20.52 -6.60 -5.09
CA ARG A 28 21.41 -7.50 -5.84
C ARG A 28 20.87 -8.93 -5.83
N PHE A 29 20.50 -9.43 -4.65
CA PHE A 29 19.95 -10.78 -4.49
C PHE A 29 18.73 -10.99 -5.39
N VAL A 30 17.76 -10.08 -5.38
CA VAL A 30 16.57 -10.15 -6.24
C VAL A 30 16.93 -10.10 -7.72
N ARG A 31 17.87 -9.24 -8.13
CA ARG A 31 18.27 -9.06 -9.53
C ARG A 31 18.97 -10.28 -10.13
N THR A 32 19.76 -10.98 -9.32
CA THR A 32 20.56 -12.12 -9.76
C THR A 32 19.98 -13.44 -9.28
N PHE A 33 18.78 -13.43 -8.71
CA PHE A 33 18.16 -14.59 -8.08
C PHE A 33 18.00 -15.73 -9.09
N ASP A 34 18.62 -16.85 -8.78
CA ASP A 34 18.46 -18.11 -9.49
C ASP A 34 17.83 -19.12 -8.53
N PRO A 35 16.64 -19.67 -8.82
CA PRO A 35 15.97 -20.60 -7.92
C PRO A 35 16.82 -21.84 -7.56
N ASP A 36 17.62 -22.37 -8.49
CA ASP A 36 18.40 -23.59 -8.25
C ASP A 36 19.59 -23.32 -7.33
N ARG A 37 20.15 -22.11 -7.39
CA ARG A 37 21.31 -21.71 -6.58
C ARG A 37 20.94 -21.05 -5.27
N ASP A 38 19.93 -20.16 -5.28
CA ASP A 38 19.72 -19.16 -4.24
C ASP A 38 18.48 -19.43 -3.37
N ALA A 39 17.55 -20.31 -3.78
CA ALA A 39 16.30 -20.54 -3.05
C ALA A 39 16.53 -21.02 -1.60
N ALA A 40 17.57 -21.84 -1.38
CA ALA A 40 17.93 -22.34 -0.05
C ALA A 40 18.24 -21.22 0.97
N ALA A 41 18.67 -20.04 0.52
CA ALA A 41 18.88 -18.89 1.41
C ALA A 41 17.57 -18.39 2.07
N LEU A 42 16.44 -18.60 1.39
CA LEU A 42 15.11 -18.19 1.84
C LEU A 42 14.37 -19.31 2.62
N ASP A 43 14.95 -20.50 2.72
CA ASP A 43 14.34 -21.62 3.42
C ASP A 43 14.13 -21.34 4.91
N GLY A 44 12.97 -21.73 5.43
CA GLY A 44 12.59 -21.47 6.82
C GLY A 44 12.24 -20.00 7.13
N PHE A 45 12.34 -19.07 6.16
CA PHE A 45 11.87 -17.70 6.37
C PHE A 45 10.34 -17.65 6.51
N VAL A 46 9.87 -17.38 7.73
CA VAL A 46 8.44 -17.27 8.05
C VAL A 46 8.17 -15.94 8.75
N HIS A 47 7.15 -15.23 8.26
CA HIS A 47 6.57 -14.06 8.92
C HIS A 47 5.04 -14.17 8.92
N ARG A 48 4.47 -14.61 10.05
CA ARG A 48 3.03 -14.84 10.21
C ARG A 48 2.52 -15.82 9.14
N THR A 49 1.71 -15.36 8.18
CA THR A 49 1.16 -16.18 7.09
C THR A 49 2.05 -16.19 5.84
N PHE A 50 3.13 -15.39 5.82
CA PHE A 50 4.17 -15.40 4.80
C PHE A 50 5.12 -16.57 5.08
N GLN A 51 5.29 -17.45 4.11
CA GLN A 51 6.03 -18.71 4.23
C GLN A 51 7.23 -18.72 3.26
N PRO A 52 8.19 -19.66 3.38
CA PRO A 52 9.40 -19.67 2.55
C PRO A 52 9.09 -19.64 1.05
N ILE A 53 8.10 -20.43 0.63
CA ILE A 53 7.67 -20.45 -0.77
C ILE A 53 7.07 -19.11 -1.25
N ASP A 54 6.49 -18.27 -0.38
CA ASP A 54 6.13 -16.90 -0.78
C ASP A 54 7.37 -16.04 -1.01
N ALA A 55 8.41 -16.21 -0.18
CA ALA A 55 9.65 -15.43 -0.28
C ALA A 55 10.37 -15.74 -1.59
N ILE A 56 10.50 -17.02 -1.92
CA ILE A 56 11.14 -17.52 -3.15
C ILE A 56 10.41 -16.95 -4.37
N TRP A 57 9.10 -17.17 -4.48
CA TRP A 57 8.34 -16.71 -5.65
C TRP A 57 8.21 -15.20 -5.74
N LEU A 58 8.09 -14.50 -4.62
CA LEU A 58 8.11 -13.04 -4.64
C LEU A 58 9.47 -12.52 -5.13
N THR A 59 10.57 -13.13 -4.71
CA THR A 59 11.93 -12.75 -5.14
C THR A 59 12.11 -13.01 -6.64
N ALA A 60 11.76 -14.21 -7.11
CA ALA A 60 11.82 -14.56 -8.53
C ALA A 60 10.97 -13.61 -9.39
N ASN A 61 9.70 -13.38 -9.01
CA ASN A 61 8.79 -12.52 -9.76
C ASN A 61 9.24 -11.06 -9.75
N LEU A 62 9.81 -10.57 -8.64
CA LEU A 62 10.44 -9.25 -8.59
C LEU A 62 11.67 -9.17 -9.49
N GLY A 63 12.51 -10.22 -9.51
CA GLY A 63 13.66 -10.31 -10.42
C GLY A 63 13.25 -10.18 -11.88
N THR A 64 12.28 -11.00 -12.31
CA THR A 64 11.72 -10.94 -13.68
C THR A 64 11.10 -9.58 -13.98
N ALA A 65 10.32 -9.01 -13.05
CA ALA A 65 9.69 -7.71 -13.23
C ALA A 65 10.72 -6.59 -13.34
N LEU A 66 11.76 -6.58 -12.49
CA LEU A 66 12.84 -5.60 -12.56
C LEU A 66 13.68 -5.76 -13.84
N GLY A 67 13.82 -6.98 -14.36
CA GLY A 67 14.44 -7.22 -15.67
C GLY A 67 13.63 -6.65 -16.83
N ARG A 68 12.30 -6.67 -16.74
CA ARG A 68 11.40 -6.17 -17.79
C ARG A 68 11.13 -4.66 -17.72
N TYR A 69 10.98 -4.11 -16.53
CA TYR A 69 10.52 -2.74 -16.31
C TYR A 69 11.60 -1.81 -15.71
N GLU A 70 12.82 -2.34 -15.54
CA GLU A 70 14.02 -1.67 -15.00
C GLU A 70 13.93 -1.20 -13.55
N THR A 71 12.80 -0.71 -13.07
CA THR A 71 12.62 -0.24 -11.70
C THR A 71 11.22 -0.59 -11.19
N MET A 72 11.02 -0.49 -9.88
CA MET A 72 9.67 -0.56 -9.33
C MET A 72 8.82 0.61 -9.84
N GLU A 73 9.36 1.82 -9.98
CA GLU A 73 8.63 2.95 -10.57
C GLU A 73 8.20 2.65 -12.01
N GLY A 74 9.09 2.07 -12.82
CA GLY A 74 8.80 1.67 -14.20
C GLY A 74 7.70 0.61 -14.30
N LEU A 75 7.66 -0.35 -13.36
CA LEU A 75 6.56 -1.31 -13.27
C LEU A 75 5.23 -0.61 -12.96
N PHE A 76 5.23 0.36 -12.04
CA PHE A 76 4.04 1.16 -11.76
C PHE A 76 3.63 2.03 -12.96
N ALA A 77 4.60 2.64 -13.64
CA ALA A 77 4.40 3.45 -14.84
C ALA A 77 3.74 2.67 -15.99
N ALA A 78 4.16 1.42 -16.20
CA ALA A 78 3.58 0.54 -17.21
C ALA A 78 2.09 0.20 -16.98
N HIS A 79 1.56 0.50 -15.79
CA HIS A 79 0.15 0.32 -15.44
C HIS A 79 -0.57 1.65 -15.14
N ARG A 80 0.07 2.79 -15.45
CA ARG A 80 -0.60 4.08 -15.43
C ARG A 80 -1.47 4.19 -16.69
N PRO A 81 -2.78 4.47 -16.57
CA PRO A 81 -3.64 4.64 -17.73
C PRO A 81 -3.26 5.90 -18.52
N ASP A 82 -3.34 5.81 -19.85
CA ASP A 82 -3.04 6.94 -20.77
C ASP A 82 -4.06 8.08 -20.62
N GLU A 83 -5.33 7.72 -20.39
CA GLU A 83 -6.41 8.66 -20.10
C GLU A 83 -6.81 8.51 -18.64
N ALA A 84 -6.44 9.48 -17.80
CA ALA A 84 -7.06 9.61 -16.50
C ALA A 84 -8.51 10.04 -16.73
N ALA A 85 -9.47 9.14 -16.51
CA ALA A 85 -10.85 9.58 -16.35
C ALA A 85 -10.83 10.69 -15.28
N GLU A 86 -11.29 11.90 -15.63
CA GLU A 86 -11.02 13.14 -14.88
C GLU A 86 -11.33 13.05 -13.37
N GLU A 87 -12.17 12.10 -12.95
CA GLU A 87 -12.62 11.91 -11.57
C GLU A 87 -11.97 10.73 -10.82
N GLU A 88 -11.15 9.87 -11.44
CA GLU A 88 -10.55 8.69 -10.79
C GLU A 88 -9.02 8.69 -10.84
N SER A 89 -8.39 8.64 -9.66
CA SER A 89 -6.93 8.54 -9.51
C SER A 89 -6.38 7.30 -10.24
N PRO A 90 -5.24 7.41 -10.95
CA PRO A 90 -4.62 6.28 -11.66
C PRO A 90 -4.14 5.17 -10.72
N VAL A 91 -4.04 5.46 -9.41
CA VAL A 91 -3.53 4.54 -8.39
C VAL A 91 -4.31 3.21 -8.38
N ALA A 92 -5.62 3.22 -8.62
CA ALA A 92 -6.40 1.97 -8.65
C ALA A 92 -5.86 1.00 -9.71
N ALA A 93 -5.70 1.50 -10.95
CA ALA A 93 -5.21 0.73 -12.08
C ALA A 93 -3.75 0.30 -11.87
N MET A 94 -2.90 1.20 -11.37
CA MET A 94 -1.50 0.90 -11.10
C MET A 94 -1.35 -0.20 -10.04
N LEU A 95 -2.09 -0.12 -8.93
CA LEU A 95 -2.08 -1.15 -7.89
C LEU A 95 -2.60 -2.50 -8.38
N GLN A 96 -3.66 -2.48 -9.19
CA GLN A 96 -4.22 -3.67 -9.81
C GLN A 96 -3.19 -4.31 -10.76
N GLY A 97 -2.59 -3.52 -11.64
CA GLY A 97 -1.62 -3.96 -12.64
C GLY A 97 -0.38 -4.54 -12.00
N VAL A 98 0.30 -3.80 -11.11
CA VAL A 98 1.52 -4.24 -10.41
C VAL A 98 1.29 -5.57 -9.69
N SER A 99 0.22 -5.67 -8.92
CA SER A 99 -0.11 -6.90 -8.21
C SER A 99 -0.44 -8.04 -9.16
N THR A 100 -1.14 -7.78 -10.27
CA THR A 100 -1.48 -8.80 -11.27
C THR A 100 -0.23 -9.30 -11.96
N THR A 101 0.63 -8.41 -12.45
CA THR A 101 1.92 -8.76 -13.05
C THR A 101 2.77 -9.59 -12.10
N LEU A 102 2.96 -9.17 -10.85
CA LEU A 102 3.73 -9.97 -9.89
C LEU A 102 3.08 -11.32 -9.53
N LEU A 103 1.81 -11.54 -9.84
CA LEU A 103 1.11 -12.81 -9.62
C LEU A 103 1.07 -13.71 -10.85
N THR A 104 1.39 -13.19 -12.04
CA THR A 104 1.24 -13.90 -13.32
C THR A 104 2.46 -13.79 -14.24
N ILE A 105 3.54 -13.11 -13.83
CA ILE A 105 4.74 -12.95 -14.66
C ILE A 105 5.49 -14.27 -14.89
N ASN A 106 5.31 -15.23 -13.98
CA ASN A 106 5.78 -16.61 -14.12
C ASN A 106 4.56 -17.54 -13.94
N ASP A 107 4.34 -18.45 -14.88
CA ASP A 107 3.15 -19.33 -14.93
C ASP A 107 3.06 -20.27 -13.70
N ASP A 108 4.20 -20.65 -13.15
CA ASP A 108 4.32 -21.51 -11.97
C ASP A 108 4.07 -20.79 -10.63
N THR A 109 3.77 -19.48 -10.66
CA THR A 109 3.54 -18.70 -9.45
C THR A 109 2.43 -19.31 -8.58
N PRO A 110 2.71 -19.71 -7.32
CA PRO A 110 1.72 -20.34 -6.47
C PRO A 110 0.55 -19.42 -6.15
N GLN A 111 -0.66 -19.97 -6.20
CA GLN A 111 -1.89 -19.21 -5.92
C GLN A 111 -1.88 -18.53 -4.54
N ARG A 112 -1.17 -19.11 -3.56
CA ARG A 112 -1.07 -18.56 -2.21
C ARG A 112 -0.40 -17.20 -2.14
N LEU A 113 0.41 -16.81 -3.13
CA LEU A 113 1.03 -15.47 -3.19
C LEU A 113 -0.04 -14.36 -3.33
N ARG A 114 -1.23 -14.69 -3.88
CA ARG A 114 -2.36 -13.76 -4.08
C ARG A 114 -2.82 -13.06 -2.80
N LYS A 115 -2.70 -13.70 -1.64
CA LYS A 115 -3.11 -13.10 -0.35
C LYS A 115 -2.16 -12.00 0.14
N HIS A 116 -0.95 -11.93 -0.42
CA HIS A 116 0.07 -10.96 -0.01
C HIS A 116 0.04 -9.70 -0.88
N LEU A 117 -0.32 -9.84 -2.15
CA LEU A 117 -0.43 -8.77 -3.14
C LEU A 117 -1.88 -8.26 -3.24
N ALA A 118 -2.15 -7.18 -2.49
CA ALA A 118 -3.46 -6.57 -2.42
C ALA A 118 -3.88 -5.95 -3.77
N ARG A 119 -5.17 -6.07 -4.10
CA ARG A 119 -5.76 -5.57 -5.34
C ARG A 119 -7.08 -4.85 -5.06
N PRO A 120 -7.35 -3.69 -5.70
CA PRO A 120 -8.62 -2.98 -5.57
C PRO A 120 -9.83 -3.86 -5.95
N GLU A 121 -9.75 -4.61 -7.04
CA GLU A 121 -10.85 -5.47 -7.52
C GLU A 121 -11.19 -6.61 -6.54
N ALA A 122 -10.21 -7.07 -5.76
CA ALA A 122 -10.42 -8.05 -4.71
C ALA A 122 -11.06 -7.44 -3.43
N GLY A 123 -11.53 -6.19 -3.50
CA GLY A 123 -12.14 -5.47 -2.38
C GLY A 123 -11.15 -5.01 -1.31
N SER A 124 -9.84 -5.10 -1.55
CA SER A 124 -8.84 -4.65 -0.58
C SER A 124 -8.73 -3.12 -0.55
N ALA A 125 -8.59 -2.54 0.64
CA ALA A 125 -8.16 -1.14 0.78
C ALA A 125 -6.73 -0.89 0.28
N CYS A 126 -5.97 -1.94 -0.06
CA CYS A 126 -4.60 -1.85 -0.56
C CYS A 126 -3.66 -1.02 0.32
N LYS A 127 -3.96 -0.93 1.62
CA LYS A 127 -3.31 -0.04 2.59
C LYS A 127 -1.79 -0.01 2.48
N ARG A 128 -1.15 -1.18 2.45
CA ARG A 128 0.31 -1.31 2.41
C ARG A 128 0.91 -0.76 1.12
N LEU A 129 0.22 -0.93 -0.01
CA LEU A 129 0.70 -0.43 -1.29
C LEU A 129 0.38 1.07 -1.45
N ASN A 130 -0.76 1.55 -0.96
CA ASN A 130 -1.02 3.00 -0.84
C ASN A 130 0.05 3.69 0.03
N MET A 131 0.44 3.07 1.14
CA MET A 131 1.50 3.58 2.02
C MET A 131 2.86 3.57 1.30
N TYR A 132 3.14 2.53 0.52
CA TYR A 132 4.34 2.46 -0.30
C TYR A 132 4.39 3.60 -1.33
N LEU A 133 3.30 3.82 -2.08
CA LEU A 133 3.21 4.93 -3.03
C LEU A 133 3.38 6.28 -2.35
N ARG A 134 2.74 6.51 -1.19
CA ARG A 134 2.95 7.74 -0.43
C ARG A 134 4.41 7.95 -0.08
N TRP A 135 5.09 6.93 0.45
CA TRP A 135 6.52 7.02 0.77
C TRP A 135 7.37 7.31 -0.46
N MET A 136 7.05 6.76 -1.63
CA MET A 136 7.86 6.97 -2.82
C MET A 136 7.61 8.34 -3.48
N VAL A 137 6.38 8.87 -3.43
CA VAL A 137 5.95 10.05 -4.22
C VAL A 137 5.93 11.34 -3.41
N ARG A 138 5.59 11.28 -2.12
CA ARG A 138 5.36 12.48 -1.31
C ARG A 138 6.67 12.99 -0.69
N PRO A 139 6.89 14.30 -0.58
CA PRO A 139 7.98 14.86 0.21
C PRO A 139 7.66 14.88 1.71
N GLY A 140 8.67 14.63 2.55
CA GLY A 140 8.53 14.80 3.99
C GLY A 140 9.64 14.17 4.81
N PRO A 141 9.56 14.28 6.15
CA PRO A 141 10.59 13.72 7.05
C PRO A 141 10.62 12.19 7.08
N VAL A 142 9.55 11.53 6.60
CA VAL A 142 9.40 10.06 6.59
C VAL A 142 9.05 9.50 5.20
N ASP A 143 8.69 10.37 4.26
CA ASP A 143 8.39 10.00 2.87
C ASP A 143 9.66 10.33 2.04
N LEU A 144 10.09 9.39 1.19
CA LEU A 144 11.40 9.40 0.52
C LEU A 144 11.45 10.32 -0.71
N ASN A 145 10.31 10.59 -1.35
CA ASN A 145 10.23 11.47 -2.54
C ASN A 145 11.18 11.07 -3.68
N LEU A 146 11.17 9.79 -4.04
CA LEU A 146 12.04 9.21 -5.08
C LEU A 146 11.35 9.08 -6.43
N TRP A 147 10.02 9.05 -6.47
CA TRP A 147 9.23 8.80 -7.68
C TRP A 147 8.54 10.07 -8.15
N SER A 148 8.46 10.19 -9.47
CA SER A 148 7.81 11.29 -10.22
C SER A 148 6.65 10.82 -11.09
N ILE A 149 6.39 9.51 -11.17
CA ILE A 149 5.30 8.93 -11.96
C ILE A 149 3.88 9.32 -11.49
N LEU A 150 3.76 9.92 -10.31
CA LEU A 150 2.52 10.38 -9.70
C LEU A 150 2.75 11.74 -9.04
N ASP A 151 1.72 12.58 -9.01
CA ASP A 151 1.67 13.75 -8.16
C ASP A 151 1.10 13.40 -6.76
N PRO A 152 1.49 14.12 -5.69
CA PRO A 152 0.87 13.94 -4.37
C PRO A 152 -0.66 14.08 -4.37
N ALA A 153 -1.22 14.88 -5.28
CA ALA A 153 -2.67 15.07 -5.49
C ALA A 153 -3.39 13.78 -5.92
N GLU A 154 -2.68 12.88 -6.59
CA GLU A 154 -3.19 11.62 -7.13
C GLU A 154 -3.17 10.50 -6.09
N LEU A 155 -2.42 10.65 -5.00
CA LEU A 155 -2.26 9.62 -3.97
C LEU A 155 -3.59 9.28 -3.27
N MET A 156 -3.72 8.01 -2.89
CA MET A 156 -4.87 7.48 -2.16
C MET A 156 -4.49 7.21 -0.70
N LEU A 157 -5.41 7.43 0.24
CA LEU A 157 -5.10 7.22 1.66
C LEU A 157 -4.82 5.74 1.98
N PRO A 158 -3.80 5.43 2.78
CA PRO A 158 -3.53 4.08 3.27
C PRO A 158 -4.45 3.70 4.44
N VAL A 159 -5.74 3.49 4.16
CA VAL A 159 -6.76 3.21 5.19
C VAL A 159 -6.56 1.85 5.86
N ASP A 160 -6.19 1.84 7.13
CA ASP A 160 -6.23 0.66 8.00
C ASP A 160 -7.38 0.70 9.02
N VAL A 161 -7.38 -0.25 9.95
CA VAL A 161 -8.42 -0.37 10.99
C VAL A 161 -8.51 0.89 11.87
N HIS A 162 -7.38 1.52 12.19
CA HIS A 162 -7.35 2.72 13.04
C HIS A 162 -7.80 3.94 12.22
N VAL A 163 -7.24 4.15 11.03
CA VAL A 163 -7.66 5.24 10.13
C VAL A 163 -9.16 5.17 9.85
N GLY A 164 -9.65 3.98 9.52
CA GLY A 164 -11.08 3.76 9.29
C GLY A 164 -11.94 4.01 10.53
N ARG A 165 -11.47 3.64 11.74
CA ARG A 165 -12.19 3.93 12.99
C ARG A 165 -12.30 5.43 13.23
N GLN A 166 -11.19 6.17 13.10
CA GLN A 166 -11.18 7.61 13.31
C GLN A 166 -12.04 8.34 12.27
N ALA A 167 -11.92 7.98 10.99
CA ALA A 167 -12.74 8.55 9.94
C ALA A 167 -14.25 8.33 10.14
N ARG A 168 -14.65 7.20 10.75
CA ARG A 168 -16.05 6.95 11.12
C ARG A 168 -16.49 7.77 12.33
N SER A 169 -15.64 7.85 13.35
CA SER A 169 -15.90 8.67 14.55
C SER A 169 -16.05 10.15 14.21
N LEU A 170 -15.37 10.63 13.17
CA LEU A 170 -15.46 11.99 12.65
C LEU A 170 -16.61 12.18 11.64
N GLY A 171 -17.39 11.14 11.36
CA GLY A 171 -18.50 11.20 10.40
C GLY A 171 -18.08 11.27 8.92
N LEU A 172 -16.79 11.12 8.59
CA LEU A 172 -16.27 11.15 7.22
C LEU A 172 -16.57 9.85 6.47
N LEU A 173 -16.64 8.72 7.19
CA LEU A 173 -17.03 7.42 6.63
C LEU A 173 -18.26 6.86 7.35
N ARG A 174 -19.18 6.27 6.56
CA ARG A 174 -20.32 5.48 7.07
C ARG A 174 -20.18 3.98 6.81
N ARG A 175 -19.43 3.61 5.76
CA ARG A 175 -19.22 2.22 5.36
C ARG A 175 -18.47 1.47 6.46
N LYS A 176 -18.96 0.32 6.91
CA LYS A 176 -18.34 -0.47 7.99
C LYS A 176 -17.02 -1.12 7.58
N THR A 177 -16.90 -1.55 6.33
CA THR A 177 -15.69 -2.20 5.80
C THR A 177 -14.64 -1.19 5.37
N ASN A 178 -13.36 -1.50 5.60
CA ASN A 178 -12.22 -0.80 5.03
C ASN A 178 -11.82 -1.45 3.69
N ASP A 179 -12.62 -1.22 2.65
CA ASP A 179 -12.36 -1.68 1.28
C ASP A 179 -11.97 -0.52 0.37
N TRP A 180 -11.70 -0.80 -0.91
CA TRP A 180 -11.35 0.22 -1.89
C TRP A 180 -12.38 1.35 -1.99
N LYS A 181 -13.68 1.05 -1.80
CA LYS A 181 -14.75 2.06 -1.80
C LYS A 181 -14.60 3.03 -0.62
N ALA A 182 -14.23 2.52 0.56
CA ALA A 182 -13.92 3.38 1.70
C ALA A 182 -12.69 4.26 1.45
N VAL A 183 -11.64 3.72 0.82
CA VAL A 183 -10.43 4.47 0.43
C VAL A 183 -10.79 5.60 -0.54
N ARG A 184 -11.52 5.31 -1.62
CA ARG A 184 -11.99 6.31 -2.59
C ARG A 184 -12.80 7.40 -1.91
N ARG A 185 -13.77 7.04 -1.07
CA ARG A 185 -14.63 8.02 -0.39
C ARG A 185 -13.85 8.92 0.56
N LEU A 186 -13.00 8.33 1.41
CA LEU A 186 -12.21 9.12 2.36
C LEU A 186 -11.22 10.03 1.63
N THR A 187 -10.56 9.51 0.59
CA THR A 187 -9.63 10.31 -0.24
C THR A 187 -10.33 11.48 -0.92
N ALA A 188 -11.53 11.28 -1.47
CA ALA A 188 -12.31 12.37 -2.06
C ALA A 188 -12.66 13.48 -1.05
N ILE A 189 -12.98 13.11 0.19
CA ILE A 189 -13.21 14.08 1.28
C ILE A 189 -11.92 14.82 1.63
N CYS A 190 -10.81 14.09 1.83
CA CYS A 190 -9.52 14.69 2.11
C CYS A 190 -9.02 15.62 0.99
N ARG A 191 -9.36 15.30 -0.27
CA ARG A 191 -9.06 16.14 -1.44
C ARG A 191 -9.82 17.47 -1.40
N HIS A 192 -11.01 17.51 -0.83
CA HIS A 192 -11.72 18.77 -0.60
C HIS A 192 -10.99 19.65 0.42
N PHE A 193 -10.32 19.06 1.41
CA PHE A 193 -9.54 19.80 2.40
C PHE A 193 -8.17 20.24 1.89
N CYS A 194 -7.50 19.40 1.09
CA CYS A 194 -6.21 19.71 0.45
C CYS A 194 -6.11 18.98 -0.88
N ALA A 195 -6.45 19.68 -1.97
CA ALA A 195 -6.48 19.09 -3.31
C ALA A 195 -5.09 18.66 -3.80
N SER A 196 -4.04 19.40 -3.42
CA SER A 196 -2.66 19.14 -3.84
C SER A 196 -2.00 17.99 -3.09
N ASP A 197 -2.50 17.57 -1.93
CA ASP A 197 -1.92 16.50 -1.12
C ASP A 197 -2.99 15.89 -0.17
N PRO A 198 -3.96 15.12 -0.69
CA PRO A 198 -4.99 14.49 0.14
C PRO A 198 -4.42 13.41 1.07
N ALA A 199 -3.32 12.76 0.70
CA ALA A 199 -2.74 11.65 1.46
C ALA A 199 -2.07 12.09 2.77
N ARG A 200 -1.74 13.39 2.94
CA ARG A 200 -1.20 13.94 4.20
C ARG A 200 -2.07 13.67 5.42
N TYR A 201 -3.38 13.56 5.23
CA TYR A 201 -4.32 13.37 6.34
C TYR A 201 -4.22 11.98 6.98
N ASP A 202 -3.47 11.05 6.39
CA ASP A 202 -3.14 9.78 7.06
C ASP A 202 -2.48 10.03 8.43
N PHE A 203 -1.57 11.01 8.54
CA PHE A 203 -0.95 11.36 9.83
C PHE A 203 -1.96 11.86 10.86
N ALA A 204 -2.98 12.59 10.42
CA ALA A 204 -4.04 13.12 11.28
C ALA A 204 -4.94 11.99 11.82
N PHE A 205 -5.19 10.95 11.01
CA PHE A 205 -5.98 9.79 11.44
C PHE A 205 -5.15 8.77 12.25
N PHE A 206 -3.84 8.71 12.02
CA PHE A 206 -2.99 7.69 12.64
C PHE A 206 -2.61 8.01 14.09
N GLY A 207 -2.20 9.25 14.40
CA GLY A 207 -1.64 9.60 15.71
C GLY A 207 -2.57 9.27 16.89
N VAL A 208 -3.83 9.68 16.78
CA VAL A 208 -4.84 9.42 17.82
C VAL A 208 -5.27 7.95 17.81
N GLY A 209 -5.37 7.32 16.62
CA GLY A 209 -5.80 5.93 16.50
C GLY A 209 -4.77 4.89 16.96
N ALA A 210 -3.47 5.16 16.86
CA ALA A 210 -2.39 4.23 17.19
C ALA A 210 -2.04 4.18 18.68
N GLN A 211 -2.41 5.21 19.45
CA GLN A 211 -2.26 5.23 20.91
C GLN A 211 -3.49 4.66 21.63
N ASP A 212 -4.47 4.12 20.89
CA ASP A 212 -5.80 3.74 21.38
C ASP A 212 -6.51 4.88 22.15
N GLU A 213 -6.06 6.12 21.97
CA GLU A 213 -6.73 7.30 22.49
C GLU A 213 -7.95 7.58 21.62
N SER A 214 -9.13 7.68 22.23
CA SER A 214 -10.29 8.21 21.53
C SER A 214 -10.07 9.71 21.28
N LEU A 215 -10.43 10.21 20.10
CA LEU A 215 -10.51 11.64 19.88
C LEU A 215 -11.43 12.25 20.95
N ASP A 216 -10.96 13.30 21.63
CA ASP A 216 -11.71 13.99 22.67
C ASP A 216 -13.14 14.31 22.18
N ALA A 217 -14.12 14.06 23.04
CA ALA A 217 -15.54 14.25 22.74
C ALA A 217 -15.88 15.67 22.26
N ARG A 218 -15.04 16.67 22.56
CA ARG A 218 -15.19 18.06 22.07
C ARG A 218 -14.82 18.22 20.59
N PHE A 219 -13.92 17.37 20.07
CA PHE A 219 -13.52 17.38 18.64
C PHE A 219 -14.34 16.40 17.79
N THR A 220 -14.94 15.38 18.41
CA THR A 220 -15.88 14.47 17.73
C THR A 220 -17.32 14.94 17.86
N GLY A 221 -17.65 15.63 18.97
CA GLY A 221 -18.91 16.34 19.21
C GLY A 221 -20.16 15.55 18.80
N ALA A 222 -21.14 16.29 18.28
CA ALA A 222 -22.20 15.76 17.42
C ALA A 222 -21.85 15.95 15.93
N ASN A 223 -20.55 15.96 15.57
CA ASN A 223 -20.06 16.35 14.26
C ASN A 223 -20.60 15.42 13.18
N ARG A 224 -21.74 15.81 12.63
CA ARG A 224 -22.26 15.35 11.35
C ARG A 224 -21.72 16.33 10.34
N VAL A 225 -20.89 15.86 9.42
CA VAL A 225 -20.60 16.63 8.21
C VAL A 225 -21.96 16.92 7.55
N ASP A 226 -22.32 18.20 7.44
CA ASP A 226 -23.51 18.59 6.70
C ASP A 226 -23.37 18.07 5.27
N ARG A 227 -24.43 17.44 4.76
CA ARG A 227 -24.42 16.86 3.42
C ARG A 227 -24.21 17.94 2.35
N SER A 228 -24.52 19.20 2.64
CA SER A 228 -24.23 20.35 1.78
C SER A 228 -22.71 20.55 1.55
N SER A 229 -21.88 20.10 2.50
CA SER A 229 -20.42 20.27 2.50
C SER A 229 -19.68 19.05 1.94
N LEU A 230 -20.40 17.98 1.57
CA LEU A 230 -19.82 16.78 0.97
C LEU A 230 -20.10 16.78 -0.54
N PRO A 231 -19.15 16.34 -1.38
CA PRO A 231 -19.42 16.17 -2.80
C PRO A 231 -20.64 15.26 -2.97
N THR A 232 -21.63 15.76 -3.72
CA THR A 232 -22.83 15.04 -4.10
C THR A 232 -22.39 13.74 -4.78
N PRO A 233 -22.88 12.56 -4.37
CA PRO A 233 -22.64 11.35 -5.13
C PRO A 233 -23.27 11.56 -6.52
N ARG A 234 -22.44 11.58 -7.56
CA ARG A 234 -22.88 11.29 -8.93
C ARG A 234 -22.96 9.79 -9.09
#